data_AF-A0A6N7HJ04-F1
#
_entry.id   AF-A0A6N7HJ04-F1
#
_cell.length_a   1.000
_cell.length_b   1.000
_cell.length_c   1.000
_cell.angle_alpha   90.00
_cell.angle_beta   90.00
_cell.angle_gamma   90.00
#
_symmetry.space_group_name_H-M   'P 1'
#
loop_
_entity.id
_entity.type
_entity.pdbx_description
1 polymer ?
#
loop_
_entity_poly.entity_id
_entity_poly.type
_entity_poly.pdbx_seq_one_letter_code
_entity_poly.pdbx_strand_id
1 'polypeptide(L)'
;MTTAVDHRAEMIQRVLGDELRNERKGLGWTRRDLAAALGQDISLQTLATYELGTRQCGVVRLWELTEALKTSLPELWSRVMDRIGDEGQVSGLTIDLQAAAKTTLAKLGPLARWAKTCLRTLPDGQQPVVRLDRAALESMAELCGTDTTDLVHRLQDRRAGLTNRRLADQ
;
A
#
# COMPACT_ATOMS: atom_id res chain seq x y z
N MET A 1 4.29 -21.95 8.20
CA MET A 1 4.87 -20.79 8.90
C MET A 1 5.55 -19.93 7.84
N THR A 2 4.86 -18.92 7.33
CA THR A 2 5.41 -17.94 6.37
C THR A 2 6.21 -16.92 7.16
N THR A 3 7.49 -16.73 6.83
CA THR A 3 8.42 -15.88 7.56
C THR A 3 8.30 -14.41 7.12
N ALA A 4 8.85 -13.46 7.90
CA ALA A 4 8.85 -12.04 7.55
C ALA A 4 9.54 -11.74 6.19
N VAL A 5 10.48 -12.60 5.78
CA VAL A 5 11.14 -12.53 4.47
C VAL A 5 10.16 -12.86 3.34
N ASP A 6 9.31 -13.87 3.55
CA ASP A 6 8.31 -14.30 2.57
C ASP A 6 7.25 -13.21 2.35
N HIS A 7 6.79 -12.53 3.41
CA HIS A 7 5.87 -11.39 3.29
C HIS A 7 6.49 -10.23 2.49
N ARG A 8 7.78 -9.93 2.71
CA ARG A 8 8.45 -8.87 1.96
C ARG A 8 8.64 -9.25 0.49
N ALA A 9 8.92 -10.53 0.21
CA ALA A 9 9.01 -11.04 -1.15
C ALA A 9 7.65 -10.97 -1.88
N GLU A 10 6.55 -11.29 -1.21
CA GLU A 10 5.19 -11.15 -1.74
C GLU A 10 4.86 -9.67 -2.05
N MET A 11 5.24 -8.75 -1.16
CA MET A 11 5.09 -7.31 -1.37
C MET A 11 5.90 -6.82 -2.58
N ILE A 12 7.18 -7.24 -2.69
CA ILE A 12 8.03 -6.98 -3.86
C ILE A 12 7.34 -7.44 -5.13
N GLN A 13 6.83 -8.67 -5.15
CA GLN A 13 6.22 -9.26 -6.33
C GLN A 13 4.95 -8.52 -6.75
N ARG A 14 4.10 -8.13 -5.79
CA ARG A 14 2.89 -7.34 -6.03
C ARG A 14 3.22 -5.96 -6.61
N VAL A 15 4.12 -5.22 -5.95
CA VAL A 15 4.49 -3.86 -6.38
C VAL A 15 5.15 -3.89 -7.76
N LEU A 16 6.02 -4.87 -8.02
CA LEU A 16 6.62 -5.08 -9.34
C LEU A 16 5.55 -5.32 -10.42
N GLY A 17 4.55 -6.16 -10.14
CA GLY A 17 3.44 -6.42 -11.06
C GLY A 17 2.65 -5.15 -11.39
N ASP A 18 2.35 -4.33 -10.37
CA ASP A 18 1.67 -3.05 -10.53
C ASP A 18 2.48 -2.07 -11.39
N GLU A 19 3.80 -1.96 -11.17
CA GLU A 19 4.67 -1.11 -11.97
C GLU A 19 4.70 -1.55 -13.45
N LEU A 20 4.86 -2.85 -13.73
CA LEU A 20 4.80 -3.37 -15.11
C LEU A 20 3.45 -3.06 -15.79
N ARG A 21 2.35 -3.16 -15.04
CA ARG A 21 1.02 -2.81 -15.53
C ARG A 21 0.90 -1.31 -15.84
N ASN A 22 1.51 -0.47 -15.00
CA ASN A 22 1.49 0.98 -15.16
C ASN A 22 2.30 1.40 -16.39
N GLU A 23 3.50 0.85 -16.60
CA GLU A 23 4.30 1.09 -17.81
C GLU A 23 3.51 0.73 -19.07
N ARG A 24 2.91 -0.47 -19.11
CA ARG A 24 2.09 -0.88 -20.27
C ARG A 24 0.93 0.07 -20.52
N LYS A 25 0.22 0.47 -19.47
CA LYS A 25 -0.90 1.41 -19.58
C LYS A 25 -0.44 2.81 -19.98
N GLY A 26 0.75 3.25 -19.56
CA GLY A 26 1.35 4.52 -19.95
C GLY A 26 1.60 4.60 -21.46
N LEU A 27 1.90 3.47 -22.09
CA LEU A 27 1.98 3.34 -23.56
C LEU A 27 0.61 3.23 -24.25
N GLY A 28 -0.49 3.21 -23.51
CA GLY A 28 -1.83 2.95 -24.04
C GLY A 28 -2.04 1.50 -24.51
N TRP A 29 -1.14 0.59 -24.14
CA TRP A 29 -1.13 -0.78 -24.66
C TRP A 29 -2.07 -1.70 -23.88
N THR A 30 -2.69 -2.64 -24.60
CA THR A 30 -3.32 -3.83 -24.03
C THR A 30 -2.27 -4.92 -23.77
N ARG A 31 -2.65 -5.97 -23.04
CA ARG A 31 -1.75 -7.14 -22.87
C ARG A 31 -1.43 -7.84 -24.19
N ARG A 32 -2.31 -7.76 -25.20
CA ARG A 32 -2.02 -8.30 -26.53
C ARG A 32 -0.91 -7.53 -27.21
N ASP A 33 -0.87 -6.21 -27.04
CA ASP A 33 0.17 -5.38 -27.63
C ASP A 33 1.52 -5.67 -26.97
N LEU A 34 1.55 -5.83 -25.64
CA LEU A 34 2.76 -6.26 -24.93
C LEU A 34 3.20 -7.68 -25.35
N ALA A 35 2.26 -8.63 -25.46
CA ALA A 35 2.58 -9.97 -25.95
C ALA A 35 3.13 -9.94 -27.38
N ALA A 36 2.59 -9.09 -28.25
CA ALA A 36 3.10 -8.93 -29.61
C ALA A 36 4.52 -8.34 -29.62
N ALA A 37 4.82 -7.38 -28.74
CA ALA A 37 6.15 -6.79 -28.59
C ALA A 37 7.20 -7.76 -28.05
N LEU A 38 6.81 -8.71 -27.20
CA LEU A 38 7.68 -9.76 -26.64
C LEU A 38 7.95 -10.94 -27.59
N GLY A 39 7.22 -11.03 -28.70
CA GLY A 39 7.16 -12.25 -29.51
C GLY A 39 6.19 -13.28 -28.93
N GLN A 40 5.78 -14.26 -29.75
CA GLN A 40 4.72 -15.25 -29.43
C GLN A 40 5.05 -16.23 -28.28
N ASP A 41 6.10 -15.98 -27.50
CA ASP A 41 6.60 -16.88 -26.45
C ASP A 41 5.92 -16.71 -25.08
N ILE A 42 4.86 -15.90 -25.00
CA ILE A 42 4.15 -15.65 -23.74
C ILE A 42 2.64 -15.56 -23.91
N SER A 43 1.91 -16.27 -23.04
CA SER A 43 0.45 -16.20 -23.02
C SER A 43 -0.06 -14.93 -22.33
N LEU A 44 -1.25 -14.47 -22.73
CA LEU A 44 -1.92 -13.35 -22.08
C LEU A 44 -2.22 -13.62 -20.60
N GLN A 45 -2.46 -14.89 -20.24
CA GLN A 45 -2.68 -15.29 -18.86
C GLN A 45 -1.39 -15.14 -18.04
N THR A 46 -0.24 -15.56 -18.60
CA THR A 46 1.05 -15.37 -17.95
C THR A 46 1.33 -13.90 -17.69
N LEU A 47 1.13 -13.03 -18.69
CA LEU A 47 1.25 -11.57 -18.51
C LEU A 47 0.30 -11.04 -17.43
N ALA A 48 -0.94 -11.52 -17.39
CA ALA A 48 -1.89 -11.11 -16.36
C ALA A 48 -1.42 -11.50 -14.95
N THR A 49 -0.84 -12.69 -14.77
CA THR A 49 -0.32 -13.13 -13.47
C THR A 49 0.95 -12.40 -13.05
N TYR A 50 1.79 -11.97 -14.00
CA TYR A 50 2.93 -11.08 -13.70
C TYR A 50 2.45 -9.71 -13.25
N GLU A 51 1.54 -9.09 -13.99
CA GLU A 51 0.99 -7.78 -13.64
C GLU A 51 0.14 -7.77 -12.36
N LEU A 52 -0.43 -8.91 -11.97
CA LEU A 52 -1.12 -9.06 -10.69
C LEU A 52 -0.14 -9.36 -9.54
N GLY A 53 1.12 -9.67 -9.85
CA GLY A 53 2.12 -10.07 -8.88
C GLY A 53 1.83 -11.41 -8.21
N THR A 54 1.08 -12.31 -8.86
CA THR A 54 0.76 -13.65 -8.32
C THR A 54 1.65 -14.76 -8.89
N ARG A 55 2.51 -14.42 -9.86
CA ARG A 55 3.53 -15.32 -10.42
C ARG A 55 4.93 -14.73 -10.27
N GLN A 56 5.86 -15.56 -9.81
CA GLN A 56 7.28 -15.20 -9.76
C GLN A 56 7.83 -14.95 -11.16
N CYS A 57 8.55 -13.83 -11.34
CA CYS A 57 9.21 -13.46 -12.57
C CYS A 57 10.72 -13.58 -12.41
N GLY A 58 11.35 -14.47 -13.18
CA GLY A 58 12.81 -14.56 -13.22
C GLY A 58 13.44 -13.31 -13.84
N VAL A 59 14.69 -13.03 -13.50
CA VAL A 59 15.40 -11.80 -13.92
C VAL A 59 15.47 -11.65 -15.44
N VAL A 60 15.73 -12.74 -16.18
CA VAL A 60 15.78 -12.69 -17.67
C VAL A 60 14.42 -12.29 -18.24
N ARG A 61 13.33 -12.90 -17.75
CA ARG A 61 11.97 -12.56 -18.19
C ARG A 61 11.60 -11.12 -17.82
N LEU A 62 12.05 -10.66 -16.65
CA LEU A 62 11.83 -9.28 -16.22
C LEU A 62 12.56 -8.30 -17.15
N TRP A 63 13.81 -8.60 -17.53
CA TRP A 63 14.56 -7.80 -18.48
C TRP A 63 13.86 -7.71 -19.85
N GLU A 64 13.38 -8.85 -20.40
CA GLU A 64 12.60 -8.86 -21.65
C GLU A 64 11.34 -8.00 -21.56
N LEU A 65 10.63 -8.05 -20.42
CA LEU A 65 9.44 -7.22 -20.18
C LEU A 65 9.80 -5.74 -20.18
N THR A 66 10.89 -5.34 -19.52
CA THR A 66 11.32 -3.95 -19.48
C THR A 66 11.79 -3.44 -20.85
N GLU A 67 12.48 -4.26 -21.63
CA GLU A 67 12.86 -3.93 -23.01
C GLU A 67 11.63 -3.71 -23.89
N ALA A 68 10.65 -4.62 -23.83
CA ALA A 68 9.40 -4.50 -24.60
C ALA A 68 8.59 -3.26 -24.21
N LEU A 69 8.62 -2.88 -22.92
CA LEU A 69 7.96 -1.69 -22.38
C LEU A 69 8.78 -0.40 -22.59
N LYS A 70 9.99 -0.49 -23.15
CA LYS A 70 10.91 0.65 -23.35
C LYS A 70 11.24 1.37 -22.04
N THR A 71 11.37 0.60 -20.96
CA THR A 71 11.66 1.09 -19.61
C THR A 71 12.98 0.48 -19.14
N SER A 72 13.78 1.24 -18.41
CA SER A 72 15.03 0.73 -17.83
C SER A 72 14.73 -0.18 -16.62
N LEU A 73 15.33 -1.38 -16.59
CA LEU A 73 15.19 -2.31 -15.46
C LEU A 73 15.64 -1.71 -14.12
N PRO A 74 16.84 -1.07 -14.02
CA PRO A 74 17.24 -0.35 -12.81
C PRO A 74 16.24 0.71 -12.34
N GLU A 75 15.67 1.48 -13.27
CA GLU A 75 14.72 2.54 -12.93
C GLU A 75 13.39 1.99 -12.44
N LEU A 76 12.87 0.95 -13.11
CA LEU A 76 11.69 0.21 -12.65
C LEU A 76 11.92 -0.33 -11.23
N TRP A 77 13.09 -0.94 -11.01
CA TRP A 77 13.42 -1.51 -9.71
C TRP A 77 13.55 -0.45 -8.61
N SER A 78 14.10 0.72 -8.93
CA SER A 78 14.13 1.85 -7.99
C SER A 78 12.71 2.23 -7.56
N ARG A 79 11.78 2.41 -8.51
CA ARG A 79 10.37 2.73 -8.17
C ARG A 79 9.70 1.66 -7.33
N VAL A 80 9.98 0.39 -7.61
CA VAL A 80 9.49 -0.73 -6.80
C VAL A 80 10.02 -0.62 -5.37
N MET A 81 11.33 -0.42 -5.20
CA MET A 81 11.95 -0.33 -3.88
C MET A 81 11.55 0.93 -3.12
N ASP A 82 11.33 2.05 -3.81
CA ASP A 82 10.83 3.29 -3.21
C ASP A 82 9.40 3.10 -2.71
N ARG A 83 8.52 2.49 -3.52
CA ARG A 83 7.13 2.17 -3.10
C ARG A 83 7.09 1.19 -1.93
N ILE A 84 7.99 0.21 -1.90
CA ILE A 84 8.12 -0.72 -0.76
C ILE A 84 8.74 -0.03 0.45
N GLY A 85 9.64 0.92 0.21
CA GLY A 85 10.20 1.81 1.21
C GLY A 85 9.10 2.62 1.87
N ASP A 86 8.22 3.24 1.09
CA ASP A 86 7.08 4.03 1.56
C ASP A 86 6.01 3.16 2.25
N GLU A 87 5.69 1.99 1.69
CA GLU A 87 4.78 1.02 2.32
C GLU A 87 5.40 0.41 3.61
N GLY A 88 6.74 0.30 3.67
CA GLY A 88 7.49 -0.22 4.81
C GLY A 88 7.91 0.83 5.86
N GLN A 89 7.88 2.13 5.52
CA GLN A 89 8.21 3.28 6.36
C GLN A 89 6.98 3.88 7.05
N VAL A 90 5.99 3.07 7.42
CA VAL A 90 5.08 3.50 8.48
C VAL A 90 5.83 3.44 9.81
N SER A 91 6.74 4.40 10.03
CA SER A 91 7.47 4.64 11.29
C SER A 91 6.55 5.07 12.44
N GLY A 92 5.27 5.24 12.11
CA GLY A 92 4.18 5.51 13.01
C GLY A 92 3.15 6.40 12.34
N LEU A 93 1.89 6.20 12.68
CA LEU A 93 0.78 6.99 12.18
C LEU A 93 0.21 7.84 13.31
N THR A 94 0.17 9.14 13.08
CA THR A 94 -0.57 10.06 13.95
C THR A 94 -2.07 9.92 13.68
N ILE A 95 -2.86 9.66 14.71
CA ILE A 95 -4.31 9.46 14.63
C ILE A 95 -5.01 10.56 15.42
N ASP A 96 -6.00 11.18 14.80
CA ASP A 96 -7.00 12.00 15.48
C ASP A 96 -8.01 11.07 16.16
N LEU A 97 -8.02 11.11 17.50
CA LEU A 97 -8.89 10.25 18.31
C LEU A 97 -10.37 10.61 18.17
N GLN A 98 -10.71 11.87 17.91
CA GLN A 98 -12.10 12.29 17.68
C GLN A 98 -12.62 11.72 16.36
N ALA A 99 -11.80 11.79 15.31
CA ALA A 99 -12.14 11.20 14.02
C ALA A 99 -12.25 9.67 14.09
N ALA A 100 -11.29 9.03 14.77
CA ALA A 100 -11.29 7.58 14.98
C ALA A 100 -12.51 7.12 15.79
N ALA A 101 -12.89 7.83 16.86
CA ALA A 101 -14.04 7.50 17.68
C ALA A 101 -15.40 7.60 16.94
N LYS A 102 -15.46 8.43 15.89
CA LYS A 102 -16.67 8.66 15.07
C LYS A 102 -16.77 7.71 13.87
N THR A 103 -15.78 6.85 13.64
CA THR A 103 -15.84 5.91 12.50
C THR A 103 -17.01 4.95 12.65
N THR A 104 -17.77 4.77 11.57
CA THR A 104 -18.92 3.86 11.49
C THR A 104 -18.61 2.58 10.72
N LEU A 105 -17.36 2.41 10.27
CA LEU A 105 -16.93 1.22 9.56
C LEU A 105 -16.91 0.03 10.53
N ALA A 106 -17.72 -1.00 10.25
CA ALA A 106 -17.84 -2.18 11.10
C ALA A 106 -16.48 -2.84 11.40
N LYS A 107 -15.61 -2.92 10.39
CA LYS A 107 -14.25 -3.47 10.53
C LYS A 107 -13.33 -2.65 11.45
N LEU A 108 -13.60 -1.36 11.65
CA LEU A 108 -12.80 -0.48 12.52
C LEU A 108 -13.45 -0.25 13.90
N GLY A 109 -14.44 -1.08 14.27
CA GLY A 109 -15.09 -1.02 15.58
C GLY A 109 -14.10 -1.07 16.78
N PRO A 110 -13.08 -1.93 16.77
CA PRO A 110 -12.05 -1.97 17.82
C PRO A 110 -11.28 -0.65 17.95
N LEU A 111 -10.86 -0.05 16.83
CA LEU A 111 -10.21 1.26 16.79
C LEU A 111 -11.13 2.36 17.36
N ALA A 112 -12.41 2.36 16.98
CA ALA A 112 -13.39 3.33 17.48
C ALA A 112 -13.55 3.27 19.00
N ARG A 113 -13.60 2.04 19.55
CA ARG A 113 -13.73 1.80 20.99
C ARG A 113 -12.48 2.22 21.73
N TRP A 114 -11.31 1.85 21.22
CA TRP A 114 -10.02 2.27 21.77
C TRP A 114 -9.90 3.80 21.80
N ALA A 115 -10.24 4.48 20.71
CA ALA A 115 -10.17 5.94 20.63
C ALA A 115 -11.10 6.63 21.65
N LYS A 116 -12.32 6.10 21.87
CA LYS A 116 -13.24 6.57 22.92
C LYS A 116 -12.66 6.40 24.32
N THR A 117 -11.95 5.30 24.58
CA THR A 117 -11.26 5.09 25.85
C THR A 117 -10.15 6.12 26.04
N CYS A 118 -9.31 6.34 25.02
CA CYS A 118 -8.25 7.36 25.08
C CYS A 118 -8.79 8.77 25.32
N LEU A 119 -9.90 9.15 24.65
CA LEU A 119 -10.55 10.45 24.84
C LEU A 119 -11.07 10.65 26.28
N ARG A 120 -11.51 9.58 26.96
CA ARG A 120 -11.95 9.66 28.36
C ARG A 120 -10.80 9.79 29.35
N THR A 121 -9.60 9.37 28.97
CA THR A 121 -8.41 9.40 29.83
C THR A 121 -7.49 10.58 29.52
N LEU A 122 -7.79 11.34 28.48
CA LEU A 122 -7.01 12.53 28.09
C LEU A 122 -7.20 13.65 29.13
N PRO A 123 -6.11 14.22 29.68
CA PRO A 123 -6.18 15.40 30.53
C PRO A 123 -6.79 16.60 29.79
N ASP A 124 -7.48 17.46 30.54
CA ASP A 124 -8.04 18.69 30.00
C ASP A 124 -6.97 19.57 29.35
N GLY A 125 -7.26 20.06 28.14
CA GLY A 125 -6.38 20.94 27.37
C GLY A 125 -5.37 20.23 26.47
N GLN A 126 -5.26 18.90 26.51
CA GLN A 126 -4.37 18.16 25.61
C GLN A 126 -5.01 17.88 24.24
N GLN A 127 -4.23 17.97 23.16
CA GLN A 127 -4.75 17.69 21.82
C GLN A 127 -5.14 16.20 21.70
N PRO A 128 -6.29 15.87 21.08
CA PRO A 128 -6.79 14.50 20.96
C PRO A 128 -6.09 13.73 19.83
N VAL A 129 -4.76 13.76 19.81
CA VAL A 129 -3.93 13.23 18.74
C VAL A 129 -2.88 12.30 19.34
N VAL A 130 -2.78 11.07 18.83
CA VAL A 130 -1.83 10.05 19.32
C VAL A 130 -1.02 9.50 18.16
N ARG A 131 0.29 9.33 18.35
CA ARG A 131 1.14 8.60 17.40
C ARG A 131 1.11 7.12 17.78
N LEU A 132 0.64 6.28 16.87
CA LEU A 132 0.83 4.83 16.96
C LEU A 132 2.12 4.47 16.23
N ASP A 133 3.02 3.75 16.88
CA ASP A 133 4.16 3.13 16.22
C ASP A 133 3.73 1.88 15.44
N ARG A 134 4.70 1.23 14.79
CA ARG A 134 4.44 0.04 13.98
C ARG A 134 3.83 -1.11 14.78
N ALA A 135 4.37 -1.41 15.97
CA ALA A 135 3.87 -2.51 16.78
C ALA A 135 2.41 -2.26 17.21
N ALA A 136 2.10 -1.02 17.59
CA ALA A 136 0.74 -0.62 17.93
C ALA A 136 -0.21 -0.69 16.72
N LEU A 137 0.26 -0.34 15.52
CA LEU A 137 -0.53 -0.47 14.28
C LEU A 137 -0.80 -1.93 13.92
N GLU A 138 0.18 -2.82 14.08
CA GLU A 138 0.03 -4.27 13.85
C GLU A 138 -0.98 -4.88 14.82
N SER A 139 -0.86 -4.59 16.13
CA SER A 139 -1.85 -5.04 17.12
C SER A 139 -3.25 -4.49 16.84
N MET A 140 -3.36 -3.24 16.39
CA MET A 140 -4.65 -2.64 16.04
C MET A 140 -5.27 -3.29 14.81
N ALA A 141 -4.46 -3.63 13.81
CA ALA A 141 -4.90 -4.30 12.59
C ALA A 141 -5.44 -5.70 12.90
N GLU A 142 -4.71 -6.45 13.75
CA GLU A 142 -5.14 -7.77 14.24
C GLU A 142 -6.49 -7.67 14.96
N LEU A 143 -6.65 -6.71 15.89
CA LEU A 143 -7.93 -6.50 16.58
C LEU A 143 -9.06 -6.17 15.60
N CYS A 144 -8.78 -5.39 14.56
CA CYS A 144 -9.73 -5.04 13.50
C CYS A 144 -9.95 -6.17 12.47
N GLY A 145 -9.24 -7.29 12.57
CA GLY A 145 -9.31 -8.41 11.62
C GLY A 145 -8.90 -8.01 10.21
N THR A 146 -7.89 -7.14 10.08
CA THR A 146 -7.40 -6.61 8.81
C THR A 146 -5.87 -6.66 8.75
N ASP A 147 -5.31 -6.54 7.55
CA ASP A 147 -3.86 -6.34 7.38
C ASP A 147 -3.44 -4.91 7.79
N THR A 148 -2.23 -4.76 8.32
CA THR A 148 -1.66 -3.47 8.76
C THR A 148 -1.62 -2.45 7.62
N THR A 149 -1.33 -2.88 6.40
CA THR A 149 -1.29 -2.01 5.21
C THR A 149 -2.69 -1.49 4.87
N ASP A 150 -3.70 -2.37 4.88
CA ASP A 150 -5.10 -1.98 4.64
C ASP A 150 -5.62 -1.04 5.75
N LEU A 151 -5.24 -1.29 7.01
CA LEU A 151 -5.55 -0.38 8.11
C LEU A 151 -4.93 1.01 7.88
N VAL A 152 -3.63 1.07 7.57
CA VAL A 152 -2.91 2.33 7.34
C VAL A 152 -3.54 3.10 6.18
N HIS A 153 -3.81 2.43 5.05
CA HIS A 153 -4.43 3.06 3.89
C HIS A 153 -5.79 3.67 4.24
N ARG A 154 -6.67 2.94 4.96
CA ARG A 154 -7.97 3.45 5.39
C ARG A 154 -7.87 4.66 6.31
N LEU A 155 -6.85 4.70 7.16
CA LEU A 155 -6.63 5.80 8.09
C LEU A 155 -6.02 7.03 7.39
N GLN A 156 -5.13 6.83 6.43
CA GLN A 156 -4.55 7.91 5.63
C GLN A 156 -5.58 8.54 4.69
N ASP A 157 -6.43 7.74 4.04
CA ASP A 157 -7.53 8.22 3.19
C ASP A 157 -8.51 9.12 3.99
N ARG A 158 -8.77 8.76 5.26
CA ARG A 158 -9.53 9.60 6.19
C ARG A 158 -8.77 10.87 6.60
N ARG A 159 -7.45 10.81 6.81
CA ARG A 159 -6.64 12.00 7.14
C ARG A 159 -6.58 12.98 5.97
N ALA A 160 -6.52 12.49 4.73
CA ALA A 160 -6.61 13.32 3.52
C ALA A 160 -7.97 14.03 3.42
N GLY A 161 -9.06 13.39 3.87
CA GLY A 161 -10.38 14.01 4.02
C GLY A 161 -10.56 14.94 5.23
N LEU A 162 -9.61 14.97 6.18
CA LEU A 162 -9.66 15.78 7.42
C LEU A 162 -8.68 16.96 7.40
N THR A 163 -7.91 17.13 6.33
CA THR A 163 -7.09 18.33 6.07
C THR A 163 -7.90 19.45 5.40
N ASN A 164 -9.21 19.50 5.60
CA ASN A 164 -10.03 20.67 5.25
C ASN A 164 -10.60 21.33 6.51
N ARG A 165 -9.70 21.72 7.42
CA ARG A 165 -9.98 22.81 8.35
C ARG A 165 -9.12 23.98 7.89
N ARG A 166 -9.77 24.88 7.16
CA ARG A 166 -9.26 26.21 6.80
C ARG A 166 -8.40 26.75 7.94
N LEU A 167 -7.12 27.00 7.66
CA LEU A 167 -6.45 28.17 8.20
C LEU A 167 -7.04 29.36 7.43
N ALA A 168 -8.21 29.81 7.90
CA ALA A 168 -8.57 31.21 7.76
C ALA A 168 -7.93 31.88 8.98
N ASP A 169 -6.92 32.71 8.71
CA ASP A 169 -6.73 34.05 9.28
C ASP A 169 -5.31 34.52 8.97
N GLN A 170 -5.14 35.11 7.78
CA GLN A 170 -4.71 36.50 7.60
C GLN A 170 -5.43 37.10 6.39
#